data_AF-A0A4Y2BJI5-F1
#
_entry.id   AF-A0A4Y2BJI5-F1
#
_cell.length_a   1.000
_cell.length_b   1.000
_cell.length_c   1.000
_cell.angle_alpha   90.00
_cell.angle_beta   90.00
_cell.angle_gamma   90.00
#
_symmetry.space_group_name_H-M   'P 1'
#
loop_
_entity.id
_entity.type
_entity.pdbx_description
1 polymer ?
#
loop_
_entity_poly.entity_id
_entity_poly.type
_entity_poly.pdbx_seq_one_letter_code
_entity_poly.pdbx_strand_id
1 'polypeptide(L)'
;MVMKNATSGRATTILPTLYDELVSKLQALESLGRTQQKCGDFLIPLVESCLPKDILIAWERNRAKSDEEDDGRSLENLMNFLKKEVI
;
A
#
# COMPACT_ATOMS: atom_id res chain seq x y z
N MET A 1 -15.52 19.84 14.08
CA MET A 1 -15.34 18.38 14.02
C MET A 1 -13.85 18.11 13.92
N VAL A 2 -13.19 17.81 15.06
CA VAL A 2 -11.73 17.68 15.14
C VAL A 2 -11.38 16.22 14.82
N MET A 3 -10.70 15.99 13.70
CA MET A 3 -10.16 14.68 13.38
C MET A 3 -9.00 14.39 14.33
N LYS A 4 -9.24 13.49 15.30
CA LYS A 4 -8.19 12.89 16.13
C LYS A 4 -7.34 11.98 15.24
N ASN A 5 -6.25 12.51 14.70
CA ASN A 5 -5.22 11.69 14.09
C ASN A 5 -4.20 11.33 15.18
N ALA A 6 -4.51 10.28 15.95
CA ALA A 6 -3.63 9.72 16.95
C ALA A 6 -3.12 8.37 16.44
N THR A 7 -1.89 8.35 15.90
CA THR A 7 -0.89 7.28 16.07
C THR A 7 0.38 7.73 15.35
N SER A 8 1.06 8.70 15.93
CA SER A 8 2.51 8.88 15.74
C SER A 8 3.14 8.21 16.94
N GLY A 9 3.69 7.01 16.79
CA GLY A 9 4.33 6.31 17.91
C GLY A 9 4.46 4.79 17.81
N ARG A 10 3.83 4.13 16.82
CA ARG A 10 3.86 2.65 16.71
C ARG A 10 4.51 2.12 15.43
N ALA A 11 5.12 2.99 14.61
CA ALA A 11 5.41 2.77 13.18
C ALA A 11 6.12 1.45 12.82
N THR A 12 6.91 0.86 13.72
CA THR A 12 7.68 -0.37 13.45
C THR A 12 6.88 -1.65 13.65
N THR A 13 5.89 -1.69 14.55
CA THR A 13 5.04 -2.89 14.76
C THR A 13 3.73 -2.85 13.98
N ILE A 14 3.44 -1.75 13.26
CA ILE A 14 2.20 -1.60 12.47
C ILE A 14 2.35 -2.13 11.06
N LEU A 15 3.56 -2.33 10.54
CA LEU A 15 3.75 -2.71 9.13
C LEU A 15 3.10 -4.07 8.78
N PRO A 16 3.32 -5.14 9.57
CA PRO A 16 2.69 -6.44 9.30
C PRO A 16 1.17 -6.37 9.45
N THR A 17 0.68 -5.70 10.49
CA THR A 17 -0.77 -5.53 10.73
C THR A 17 -1.44 -4.67 9.66
N LEU A 18 -0.78 -3.61 9.18
CA LEU A 18 -1.23 -2.78 8.07
C LEU A 18 -1.29 -3.59 6.79
N TYR A 19 -0.25 -4.39 6.52
CA TYR A 19 -0.20 -5.27 5.36
C TYR A 19 -1.34 -6.28 5.39
N ASP A 20 -1.56 -6.98 6.51
CA ASP A 20 -2.66 -7.94 6.67
C ASP A 20 -4.02 -7.27 6.47
N GLU A 21 -4.21 -6.07 7.01
CA GLU A 21 -5.46 -5.31 6.84
C GLU A 21 -5.67 -4.87 5.38
N LEU A 22 -4.59 -4.47 4.69
CA LEU A 22 -4.62 -4.14 3.26
C LEU A 22 -4.97 -5.38 2.43
N VAL A 23 -4.32 -6.53 2.66
CA VAL A 23 -4.64 -7.80 1.99
C VAL A 23 -6.10 -8.17 2.21
N SER A 24 -6.58 -8.10 3.45
CA SER A 24 -7.97 -8.42 3.79
C SER A 24 -8.97 -7.52 3.06
N LYS A 25 -8.69 -6.21 2.99
CA LYS A 25 -9.53 -5.25 2.25
C LYS A 25 -9.50 -5.52 0.74
N LEU A 26 -8.33 -5.83 0.17
CA LEU A 26 -8.23 -6.19 -1.24
C LEU A 26 -9.01 -7.47 -1.56
N GLN A 27 -8.89 -8.49 -0.72
CA GLN A 27 -9.63 -9.76 -0.85
C GLN A 27 -11.14 -9.56 -0.69
N ALA A 28 -11.57 -8.67 0.21
CA ALA A 28 -12.98 -8.31 0.35
C ALA A 28 -13.52 -7.60 -0.89
N LEU A 29 -12.73 -6.71 -1.51
CA LEU A 29 -13.09 -6.04 -2.77
C LEU A 29 -13.16 -7.04 -3.93
N GLU A 30 -12.21 -7.96 -4.01
CA GLU A 30 -12.22 -9.06 -4.99
C GLU A 30 -13.46 -9.95 -4.81
N SER A 31 -13.80 -10.33 -3.58
CA SER A 31 -15.02 -11.09 -3.26
C SER A 31 -16.30 -10.33 -3.63
N LEU A 32 -16.25 -9.00 -3.74
CA LEU A 32 -17.36 -8.16 -4.18
C LEU A 32 -17.44 -8.03 -5.72
N GLY A 33 -16.60 -8.75 -6.46
CA GLY A 33 -16.51 -8.72 -7.92
C GLY A 33 -15.86 -7.46 -8.48
N ARG A 34 -15.19 -6.66 -7.63
CA ARG A 34 -14.44 -5.48 -8.07
C ARG A 34 -13.03 -5.93 -8.45
N THR A 35 -12.69 -5.83 -9.73
CA THR A 35 -11.35 -6.17 -10.21
C THR A 35 -10.30 -5.21 -9.63
N GLN A 36 -9.17 -5.75 -9.14
CA GLN A 36 -8.03 -4.96 -8.67
C GLN A 36 -7.54 -3.95 -9.71
N GLN A 37 -7.72 -4.21 -11.01
CA GLN A 37 -7.37 -3.27 -12.07
C GLN A 37 -8.25 -2.01 -12.09
N LYS A 38 -9.53 -2.10 -11.71
CA LYS A 38 -10.44 -0.94 -11.65
C LYS A 38 -10.34 -0.18 -10.34
N CYS A 39 -9.96 -0.87 -9.27
CA CYS A 39 -9.79 -0.27 -7.96
C CYS A 39 -8.34 0.16 -7.69
N GLY A 40 -7.36 -0.35 -8.44
CA GLY A 40 -5.93 -0.09 -8.27
C GLY A 40 -5.64 1.40 -8.21
N ASP A 41 -6.10 2.16 -9.21
CA ASP A 41 -5.88 3.61 -9.32
C ASP A 41 -6.35 4.40 -8.08
N PHE A 42 -7.41 3.94 -7.41
CA PHE A 42 -7.93 4.57 -6.20
C PHE A 42 -7.32 3.98 -4.92
N LEU A 43 -6.93 2.71 -4.95
CA LEU A 43 -6.37 2.00 -3.81
C LEU A 43 -4.91 2.37 -3.58
N ILE A 44 -4.11 2.56 -4.63
CA ILE A 44 -2.69 2.94 -4.52
C ILE A 44 -2.51 4.18 -3.61
N PRO A 45 -3.14 5.34 -3.86
CA PRO A 45 -2.96 6.52 -3.01
C PRO A 45 -3.50 6.31 -1.58
N LEU A 46 -4.51 5.45 -1.39
CA LEU A 46 -5.01 5.09 -0.07
C LEU A 46 -4.00 4.22 0.69
N VAL A 47 -3.42 3.23 0.03
CA VAL A 47 -2.37 2.37 0.57
C VAL A 47 -1.15 3.23 0.92
N GLU A 48 -0.68 4.05 -0.01
CA GLU A 48 0.43 5.00 0.19
C GLU A 48 0.18 5.90 1.42
N SER A 49 -1.03 6.44 1.59
CA SER A 49 -1.38 7.25 2.77
C SER A 49 -1.34 6.49 4.10
N CYS A 50 -1.50 5.16 4.09
CA CYS A 50 -1.43 4.33 5.29
C CYS A 50 0.01 3.91 5.64
N LEU A 51 0.97 4.11 4.72
CA LEU A 51 2.35 3.68 4.93
C LEU A 51 3.17 4.70 5.73
N PRO A 52 4.14 4.24 6.54
CA PRO A 52 5.14 5.11 7.13
C PRO A 52 5.98 5.81 6.05
N LYS A 53 6.47 7.02 6.36
CA LYS A 53 7.30 7.81 5.44
C LYS A 53 8.51 7.04 4.90
N ASP A 54 9.18 6.26 5.75
CA ASP A 54 10.38 5.50 5.35
C ASP A 54 10.08 4.49 4.25
N ILE A 55 8.93 3.83 4.34
CA ILE A 55 8.45 2.81 3.39
C ILE A 55 7.97 3.48 2.11
N LEU A 56 7.30 4.63 2.23
CA LEU A 56 6.88 5.46 1.10
C LEU A 56 8.08 5.94 0.27
N ILE A 57 9.15 6.39 0.94
CA ILE A 57 10.39 6.80 0.27
C ILE A 57 11.06 5.62 -0.43
N ALA A 58 11.07 4.44 0.22
CA ALA A 58 11.61 3.23 -0.37
C ALA A 58 10.78 2.74 -1.58
N TRP A 59 9.46 2.85 -1.51
CA TRP A 59 8.54 2.60 -2.61
C TRP A 59 8.75 3.56 -3.78
N GLU A 60 8.85 4.87 -3.52
CA GLU A 60 9.09 5.87 -4.57
C GLU A 60 10.45 5.67 -5.27
N ARG A 61 11.48 5.28 -4.51
CA ARG A 61 12.77 4.85 -5.06
C ARG A 61 12.68 3.57 -5.88
N ASN A 62 11.80 2.64 -5.50
CA ASN A 62 11.56 1.41 -6.26
C ASN A 62 10.85 1.74 -7.59
N ARG A 63 9.82 2.58 -7.52
CA ARG A 63 9.07 3.09 -8.67
C ARG A 63 9.95 3.85 -9.66
N ALA A 64 10.89 4.65 -9.16
CA ALA A 64 11.85 5.37 -10.00
C ALA A 64 12.90 4.46 -10.67
N LYS A 65 13.03 3.20 -10.21
CA LYS A 65 13.96 2.20 -10.78
C LYS A 65 13.28 1.22 -11.73
N SER A 66 11.97 1.00 -11.60
CA SER A 66 11.18 0.29 -12.60
C SER A 66 11.12 1.16 -13.85
N ASP A 67 11.84 0.75 -14.90
CA ASP A 67 11.89 1.42 -16.21
C ASP A 67 10.48 1.68 -16.76
N GLU A 68 10.35 2.75 -17.56
CA GLU A 68 9.11 3.38 -18.05
C GLU A 68 8.12 2.46 -18.82
N GLU A 69 8.50 1.21 -19.11
CA GLU A 69 7.69 0.25 -19.87
C GLU A 69 6.75 -0.60 -19.00
N ASP A 70 7.06 -0.78 -17.71
CA ASP A 70 6.17 -1.44 -16.76
C ASP A 70 5.49 -0.34 -15.94
N ASP A 71 4.16 -0.27 -15.95
CA ASP A 71 3.40 0.70 -15.16
C ASP A 71 3.53 0.31 -13.68
N GLY A 72 4.70 0.58 -13.09
CA GLY A 72 5.08 0.27 -11.71
C GLY A 72 4.15 0.90 -10.67
N ARG A 73 3.12 1.61 -11.12
CA ARG A 73 1.91 1.98 -10.40
C ARG A 73 0.93 0.84 -10.18
N SER A 74 1.12 -0.38 -10.70
CA SER A 74 0.21 -1.47 -10.39
C SER A 74 0.16 -1.73 -8.88
N LEU A 75 -1.06 -1.83 -8.34
CA LEU A 75 -1.31 -2.19 -6.94
C LEU A 75 -0.60 -3.50 -6.56
N GLU A 76 -0.46 -4.43 -7.49
CA GLU A 76 0.27 -5.68 -7.30
C GLU A 76 1.75 -5.43 -6.99
N ASN A 77 2.38 -4.48 -7.68
CA ASN A 77 3.79 -4.14 -7.51
C ASN A 77 4.02 -3.49 -6.13
N LEU A 78 3.10 -2.64 -5.71
CA LEU A 78 3.07 -2.07 -4.35
C LEU A 78 2.91 -3.16 -3.28
N MET A 79 1.99 -4.11 -3.49
CA MET A 79 1.75 -5.19 -2.54
C MET A 79 2.94 -6.14 -2.43
N ASN A 80 3.61 -6.43 -3.54
CA ASN A 80 4.84 -7.22 -3.59
C ASN A 80 6.01 -6.49 -2.91
N PHE A 81 6.11 -5.17 -3.06
CA PHE A 81 7.09 -4.36 -2.34
C PHE A 81 6.86 -4.42 -0.82
N LEU A 82 5.63 -4.18 -0.37
CA LEU A 82 5.29 -4.22 1.05
C LEU A 82 5.54 -5.60 1.67
N LYS A 83 5.23 -6.67 0.94
CA LYS A 83 5.52 -8.04 1.39
C LYS A 83 7.02 -8.27 1.63
N LYS A 84 7.89 -7.69 0.79
CA LYS A 84 9.36 -7.79 0.94
C LYS A 84 9.89 -6.98 2.11
N GLU A 85 9.25 -5.86 2.43
CA GLU A 85 9.67 -4.97 3.53
C GLU A 85 9.16 -5.45 4.90
N VAL A 86 8.11 -6.27 4.93
CA VAL A 86 7.55 -6.90 6.14
C VAL A 86 8.32 -8.17 6.57
N ILE A 87 9.05 -8.82 5.65
CA ILE A 87 9.86 -10.05 5.87
C ILE A 87 11.30 -9.69 6.22
#